data_AF-A0A7K3H7X0-F1
#
_entry.id   AF-A0A7K3H7X0-F1
#
_cell.length_a   1.000
_cell.length_b   1.000
_cell.length_c   1.000
_cell.angle_alpha   90.00
_cell.angle_beta   90.00
_cell.angle_gamma   90.00
#
_symmetry.space_group_name_H-M   'P 1'
#
loop_
_entity.id
_entity.type
_entity.pdbx_description
1 polymer ?
#
loop_
_entity_poly.entity_id
_entity_poly.type
_entity_poly.pdbx_seq_one_letter_code
_entity_poly.pdbx_strand_id
1 'polypeptide(L)'
;VGAAGGEDADGAVVTVAGLLAGGEGPGRDPEGALELDLLVVLDAPQLDVETAAMLAESLPDGARLVLSGDPGVLWSAGPGKVFADLLSSGFCPRVTSRTPDPGPIGELVSAIGVGELPSVEAPGKEVVIVPVRDAGEAVHRTVQLVADSVPRAIGVSPEQTQVITPGHAGAAGTRALNAALKERLNPGPGRFGGFDPGDRVVYTPAPGRALTGTVVSADAEGLRLEGDGGRMTVPRERVAAGA
;
A
#
# COMPACT_ATOMS: atom_id res chain seq x y z
N VAL A 1 30.46 -5.97 30.80
CA VAL A 1 30.16 -7.34 30.33
C VAL A 1 28.69 -7.57 30.60
N GLY A 2 27.89 -7.48 29.55
CA GLY A 2 26.45 -7.71 29.58
C GLY A 2 26.07 -7.94 28.13
N ALA A 3 26.20 -9.19 27.71
CA ALA A 3 25.78 -9.63 26.40
C ALA A 3 24.26 -9.43 26.31
N ALA A 4 23.83 -8.41 25.57
CA ALA A 4 22.46 -8.34 25.10
C ALA A 4 22.32 -9.43 24.04
N GLY A 5 21.54 -10.46 24.38
CA GLY A 5 21.23 -11.58 23.51
C GLY A 5 20.65 -11.08 22.20
N GLY A 6 21.30 -11.44 21.11
CA GLY A 6 20.78 -11.33 19.75
C GLY A 6 19.90 -12.54 19.44
N GLU A 7 18.89 -12.80 20.27
CA GLU A 7 17.87 -13.82 20.00
C GLU A 7 16.50 -13.10 19.86
N ASP A 8 15.85 -13.37 18.73
CA ASP A 8 14.45 -13.09 18.37
C ASP A 8 14.01 -11.66 18.02
N ALA A 9 14.67 -11.04 17.03
CA ALA A 9 14.06 -9.90 16.32
C ALA A 9 12.96 -10.32 15.31
N ASP A 10 12.92 -11.60 14.92
CA ASP A 10 12.05 -12.12 13.85
C ASP A 10 10.57 -12.26 14.29
N GLY A 11 10.26 -12.05 15.58
CA GLY A 11 8.90 -12.02 16.15
C GLY A 11 8.47 -10.67 16.71
N ALA A 12 9.33 -9.64 16.68
CA ALA A 12 9.05 -8.34 17.30
C ALA A 12 8.26 -7.38 16.39
N VAL A 13 8.31 -7.60 15.07
CA VAL A 13 7.58 -6.80 14.08
C VAL A 13 6.61 -7.72 13.36
N VAL A 14 5.33 -7.45 13.54
CA VAL A 14 4.24 -8.28 13.06
C VAL A 14 3.13 -7.44 12.50
N THR A 15 2.24 -8.06 11.74
CA THR A 15 1.05 -7.38 11.24
C THR A 15 0.02 -7.26 12.35
N VAL A 16 -0.75 -6.16 12.36
CA VAL A 16 -1.88 -5.99 13.31
C VAL A 16 -2.87 -7.15 13.19
N ALA A 17 -3.15 -7.59 11.96
CA ALA A 17 -4.03 -8.72 11.71
C ALA A 17 -3.48 -10.05 12.28
N GLY A 18 -2.19 -10.34 12.06
CA GLY A 18 -1.52 -11.53 12.58
C GLY A 18 -1.46 -11.55 14.10
N LEU A 19 -1.17 -10.39 14.72
CA LEU A 19 -1.16 -10.20 16.17
C LEU A 19 -2.54 -10.45 16.78
N LEU A 20 -3.59 -9.81 16.24
CA LEU A 20 -4.95 -9.98 16.74
C LEU A 20 -5.45 -11.42 16.57
N ALA A 21 -5.07 -12.10 15.48
CA ALA A 21 -5.38 -13.51 15.24
C ALA A 21 -4.57 -14.49 16.10
N GLY A 22 -3.53 -14.03 16.81
CA GLY A 22 -2.63 -14.89 17.59
C GLY A 22 -1.72 -15.77 16.74
N GLY A 23 -1.56 -15.45 15.45
CA GLY A 23 -0.68 -16.17 14.53
C GLY A 23 0.73 -15.56 14.44
N GLU A 24 0.89 -14.32 14.91
CA GLU A 24 2.15 -13.57 14.91
C GLU A 24 2.31 -12.86 16.26
N GLY A 25 3.55 -12.67 16.71
CA GLY A 25 3.86 -11.83 17.87
C GLY A 25 3.86 -12.60 19.20
N PRO A 26 3.77 -11.89 20.33
CA PRO A 26 3.75 -12.52 21.65
C PRO A 26 2.50 -13.37 21.86
N GLY A 27 2.58 -14.26 22.85
CA GLY A 27 1.45 -15.06 23.31
C GLY A 27 0.36 -14.21 23.96
N ARG A 28 -0.65 -14.90 24.48
CA ARG A 28 -1.68 -14.31 25.32
C ARG A 28 -1.65 -14.96 26.70
N ASP A 29 -1.91 -14.16 27.73
CA ASP A 29 -2.01 -14.62 29.10
C ASP A 29 -3.31 -15.45 29.32
N PRO A 30 -3.50 -16.08 30.48
CA PRO A 30 -4.69 -16.89 30.76
C PRO A 30 -6.01 -16.11 30.67
N GLU A 31 -5.99 -14.80 30.87
CA GLU A 31 -7.12 -13.88 30.76
C GLU A 31 -7.36 -13.42 29.31
N GLY A 32 -6.43 -13.73 28.40
CA GLY A 32 -6.52 -13.47 26.98
C GLY A 32 -5.88 -12.15 26.52
N ALA A 33 -5.20 -11.40 27.39
CA ALA A 33 -4.46 -10.20 27.00
C ALA A 33 -3.10 -10.57 26.38
N LEU A 34 -2.55 -9.68 25.54
CA LEU A 34 -1.25 -9.88 24.91
C LEU A 34 -0.15 -9.88 25.98
N GLU A 35 0.75 -10.86 25.93
CA GLU A 35 1.90 -10.96 26.85
C GLU A 35 3.00 -9.97 26.46
N LEU A 36 2.74 -8.67 26.69
CA LEU A 36 3.65 -7.58 26.37
C LEU A 36 3.51 -6.40 27.34
N ASP A 37 4.60 -5.62 27.48
CA ASP A 37 4.61 -4.37 28.26
C ASP A 37 4.39 -3.12 27.38
N LEU A 38 4.72 -3.20 26.09
CA LEU A 38 4.69 -2.10 25.14
C LEU A 38 4.28 -2.58 23.75
N LEU A 39 3.26 -1.95 23.18
CA LEU A 39 2.86 -2.11 21.79
C LEU A 39 3.09 -0.80 21.03
N VAL A 40 3.81 -0.87 19.90
CA VAL A 40 4.04 0.25 19.00
C VAL A 40 3.37 -0.04 17.66
N VAL A 41 2.42 0.80 17.25
CA VAL A 41 1.75 0.70 15.94
C VAL A 41 2.29 1.82 15.04
N LEU A 42 2.97 1.46 13.95
CA LEU A 42 3.70 2.41 13.10
C LEU A 42 2.84 3.15 12.07
N ASP A 43 1.76 2.51 11.61
CA ASP A 43 0.82 3.05 10.60
C ASP A 43 -0.57 3.25 11.21
N ALA A 44 -0.63 3.88 12.38
CA ALA A 44 -1.88 4.10 13.12
C ALA A 44 -3.00 4.82 12.33
N PRO A 45 -2.74 5.72 11.36
CA PRO A 45 -3.80 6.24 10.48
C PRO A 45 -4.60 5.18 9.73
N GLN A 46 -4.04 3.98 9.51
CA GLN A 46 -4.69 2.86 8.83
C GLN A 46 -5.63 2.04 9.73
N LEU A 47 -5.66 2.32 11.04
CA LEU A 47 -6.59 1.64 11.95
C LEU A 47 -8.00 2.21 11.81
N ASP A 48 -8.97 1.35 11.51
CA ASP A 48 -10.38 1.67 11.74
C ASP A 48 -10.73 1.55 13.23
N VAL A 49 -11.94 2.00 13.57
CA VAL A 49 -12.43 2.01 14.95
C VAL A 49 -12.54 0.61 15.56
N GLU A 50 -12.89 -0.40 14.76
CA GLU A 50 -13.04 -1.78 15.24
C GLU A 50 -11.67 -2.39 15.58
N THR A 51 -10.71 -2.27 14.67
CA THR A 51 -9.35 -2.77 14.85
C THR A 51 -8.64 -2.04 16.01
N ALA A 52 -8.82 -0.73 16.11
CA ALA A 52 -8.26 0.04 17.22
C ALA A 52 -8.84 -0.36 18.58
N ALA A 53 -10.15 -0.60 18.65
CA ALA A 53 -10.80 -1.10 19.87
C ALA A 53 -10.27 -2.49 20.24
N MET A 54 -10.20 -3.42 19.29
CA MET A 54 -9.66 -4.76 19.52
C MET A 54 -8.20 -4.74 20.01
N LEU A 55 -7.37 -3.85 19.47
CA LEU A 55 -6.01 -3.66 19.94
C LEU A 55 -5.99 -3.15 21.38
N ALA A 56 -6.77 -2.12 21.69
CA ALA A 56 -6.83 -1.55 23.04
C ALA A 56 -7.35 -2.56 24.08
N GLU A 57 -8.38 -3.34 23.74
CA GLU A 57 -8.96 -4.39 24.58
C GLU A 57 -8.03 -5.60 24.75
N SER A 58 -7.10 -5.81 23.81
CA SER A 58 -6.12 -6.90 23.88
C SER A 58 -4.88 -6.55 24.74
N LEU A 59 -4.75 -5.32 25.23
CA LEU A 59 -3.61 -4.93 26.07
C LEU A 59 -3.85 -5.30 27.54
N PRO A 60 -2.84 -5.83 28.26
CA PRO A 60 -2.97 -6.05 29.69
C PRO A 60 -2.93 -4.73 30.45
N ASP A 61 -3.46 -4.74 31.67
CA ASP A 61 -3.42 -3.57 32.56
C ASP A 61 -1.97 -3.11 32.80
N GLY A 62 -1.72 -1.82 32.61
CA GLY A 62 -0.39 -1.22 32.78
C GLY A 62 0.52 -1.26 31.55
N ALA A 63 0.13 -1.97 30.48
CA ALA A 63 0.85 -1.89 29.21
C ALA A 63 0.78 -0.50 28.58
N ARG A 64 1.78 -0.18 27.75
CA ARG A 64 1.87 1.09 27.03
C ARG A 64 1.50 0.88 25.56
N LEU A 65 0.67 1.77 25.03
CA LEU A 65 0.36 1.85 23.61
C LEU A 65 0.98 3.11 23.00
N VAL A 66 1.78 2.93 21.97
CA VAL A 66 2.33 4.02 21.15
C VAL A 66 1.73 3.92 19.76
N LEU A 67 0.97 4.94 19.38
CA LEU A 67 0.45 5.10 18.03
C LEU A 67 1.35 6.10 17.28
N SER A 68 1.96 5.64 16.20
CA SER A 68 2.81 6.43 15.32
C SER A 68 2.20 6.43 13.91
N GLY A 69 2.52 7.47 13.13
CA GLY A 69 2.09 7.60 11.75
C GLY A 69 2.01 9.06 11.32
N ASP A 70 1.85 9.28 10.02
CA ASP A 70 1.71 10.61 9.44
C ASP A 70 0.22 11.03 9.42
N PRO A 71 -0.18 12.12 10.10
CA PRO A 71 -1.56 12.61 10.07
C PRO A 71 -2.03 13.10 8.69
N GLY A 72 -1.12 13.33 7.74
CA GLY A 72 -1.42 13.76 6.37
C GLY A 72 -1.75 12.64 5.40
N VAL A 73 -1.54 11.37 5.77
CA VAL A 73 -1.87 10.22 4.91
C VAL A 73 -3.37 9.93 4.91
N LEU A 74 -3.82 9.20 3.89
CA LEU A 74 -5.18 8.68 3.85
C LEU A 74 -5.44 7.77 5.05
N TRP A 75 -6.62 7.90 5.63
CA TRP A 75 -7.06 7.10 6.77
C TRP A 75 -7.48 5.69 6.34
N SER A 76 -7.78 4.85 7.33
CA SER A 76 -8.40 3.55 7.11
C SER A 76 -9.58 3.60 6.13
N ALA A 77 -9.72 2.53 5.35
CA ALA A 77 -10.91 2.29 4.52
C ALA A 77 -12.14 1.91 5.35
N GLY A 78 -11.94 1.45 6.59
CA GLY A 78 -13.01 1.12 7.53
C GLY A 78 -13.59 2.36 8.25
N PRO A 79 -14.57 2.16 9.13
CA PRO A 79 -15.22 3.26 9.83
C PRO A 79 -14.29 3.96 10.84
N GLY A 80 -14.44 5.28 10.96
CA GLY A 80 -13.76 6.11 11.96
C GLY A 80 -12.40 6.64 11.53
N LYS A 81 -11.88 7.64 12.27
CA LYS A 81 -10.57 8.26 12.03
C LYS A 81 -9.77 8.30 13.32
N VAL A 82 -9.60 7.14 13.95
CA VAL A 82 -9.11 6.99 15.33
C VAL A 82 -7.86 7.83 15.59
N PHE A 83 -6.85 7.73 14.73
CA PHE A 83 -5.61 8.48 14.90
C PHE A 83 -5.83 10.01 14.86
N ALA A 84 -6.62 10.51 13.91
CA ALA A 84 -6.93 11.93 13.80
C ALA A 84 -7.78 12.44 14.97
N ASP A 85 -8.73 11.63 15.44
CA ASP A 85 -9.61 11.96 16.56
C ASP A 85 -8.83 12.00 17.88
N LEU A 86 -7.93 11.04 18.11
CA LEU A 86 -7.02 11.03 19.26
C LEU A 86 -6.09 12.25 19.27
N LEU A 87 -5.48 12.58 18.13
CA LEU A 87 -4.66 13.77 17.98
C LEU A 87 -5.43 15.08 18.26
N SER A 88 -6.71 15.12 17.88
CA SER A 88 -7.58 16.28 18.07
C SER A 88 -8.10 16.39 19.51
N SER A 89 -8.32 15.25 20.19
CA SER A 89 -8.80 15.20 21.57
C SER A 89 -7.82 15.78 22.58
N GLY A 90 -6.52 15.72 22.29
CA GLY A 90 -5.45 16.12 23.21
C GLY A 90 -5.35 15.29 24.49
N PHE A 91 -6.03 14.15 24.58
CA PHE A 91 -6.07 13.31 25.78
C PHE A 91 -4.73 12.60 26.07
N CYS A 92 -3.99 12.20 25.04
CA CYS A 92 -2.72 11.49 25.18
C CYS A 92 -1.50 12.40 24.94
N PRO A 93 -0.34 12.12 25.57
CA PRO A 93 0.91 12.79 25.24
C PRO A 93 1.20 12.67 23.74
N ARG A 94 1.49 13.81 23.10
CA ARG A 94 1.81 13.87 21.68
C ARG A 94 3.24 14.35 21.49
N VAL A 95 4.03 13.56 20.75
CA VAL A 95 5.34 13.96 20.26
C VAL A 95 5.26 14.11 18.75
N THR A 96 5.51 15.32 18.25
CA THR A 96 5.64 15.55 16.82
C THR A 96 7.12 15.50 16.45
N SER A 97 7.52 14.45 15.74
CA SER A 97 8.84 14.37 15.13
C SER A 97 8.66 14.43 13.62
N ARG A 98 9.12 15.50 12.98
CA ARG A 98 9.19 15.57 11.52
C ARG A 98 10.66 15.60 11.15
N THR A 99 11.14 14.52 10.54
CA THR A 99 12.39 14.56 9.78
C THR A 99 12.07 15.28 8.47
N PRO A 100 12.67 16.44 8.19
CA PRO A 100 12.48 17.08 6.89
C PRO A 100 12.88 16.11 5.79
N ASP A 101 12.08 16.03 4.74
CA ASP A 101 12.43 15.34 3.50
C ASP A 101 12.86 16.40 2.48
N PRO A 102 14.16 16.75 2.43
CA PRO A 102 14.62 17.79 1.52
C PRO A 102 14.61 17.30 0.07
N GLY A 103 14.39 18.23 -0.86
CA GLY A 103 14.42 17.96 -2.30
C GLY A 103 13.03 17.93 -2.94
N PRO A 104 12.96 17.62 -4.24
CA PRO A 104 11.77 17.93 -5.03
C PRO A 104 10.48 17.23 -4.56
N ILE A 105 10.58 15.99 -4.08
CA ILE A 105 9.43 15.22 -3.59
C ILE A 105 8.89 15.82 -2.30
N GLY A 106 9.75 16.03 -1.30
CA GLY A 106 9.31 16.58 -0.01
C GLY A 106 8.83 18.03 -0.10
N GLU A 107 9.38 18.83 -1.01
CA GLU A 107 8.84 20.15 -1.36
C GLU A 107 7.42 20.06 -1.93
N LEU A 108 7.20 19.16 -2.90
CA LEU A 108 5.87 18.93 -3.45
C LEU A 108 4.87 18.45 -2.39
N VAL A 109 5.26 17.49 -1.54
CA VAL A 109 4.43 16.97 -0.45
C VAL A 109 4.05 18.09 0.53
N SER A 110 5.01 18.96 0.89
CA SER A 110 4.77 20.09 1.78
C SER A 110 3.77 21.09 1.17
N ALA A 111 3.90 21.39 -0.12
CA ALA A 111 2.98 22.29 -0.82
C ALA A 111 1.56 21.72 -0.93
N ILE A 112 1.44 20.43 -1.27
CA ILE A 112 0.13 19.74 -1.28
C ILE A 112 -0.51 19.76 0.11
N GLY A 113 0.29 19.59 1.16
CA GLY A 113 -0.18 19.65 2.55
C GLY A 113 -0.81 20.98 2.96
N VAL A 114 -0.53 22.07 2.24
CA VAL A 114 -1.16 23.40 2.43
C VAL A 114 -2.15 23.77 1.31
N GLY A 115 -2.46 22.83 0.41
CA GLY A 115 -3.43 23.01 -0.66
C GLY A 115 -2.88 23.62 -1.95
N GLU A 116 -1.56 23.58 -2.15
CA GLU A 116 -0.88 24.11 -3.35
C GLU A 116 -0.33 22.98 -4.23
N LEU A 117 -0.21 23.24 -5.54
CA LEU A 117 0.43 22.33 -6.50
C LEU A 117 1.42 23.10 -7.39
N PRO A 118 2.56 23.54 -6.83
CA PRO A 118 3.56 24.30 -7.58
C PRO A 118 4.33 23.39 -8.54
N SER A 119 4.94 24.00 -9.55
CA SER A 119 6.03 23.35 -10.27
C SER A 119 7.26 23.35 -9.38
N VAL A 120 7.89 22.18 -9.23
CA VAL A 120 9.10 22.02 -8.40
C VAL A 120 10.29 21.80 -9.31
N GLU A 121 11.42 22.44 -9.00
CA GLU A 121 12.67 22.23 -9.72
C GLU A 121 13.24 20.84 -9.41
N ALA A 122 13.09 19.90 -10.34
CA ALA A 122 13.57 18.53 -10.21
C ALA A 122 14.57 18.20 -11.33
N PRO A 123 15.85 18.63 -11.22
CA PRO A 123 16.84 18.40 -12.27
C PRO A 123 17.11 16.90 -12.51
N GLY A 124 16.92 16.05 -11.50
CA GLY A 124 16.98 14.59 -11.60
C GLY A 124 15.70 13.95 -12.13
N LYS A 125 14.67 14.75 -12.43
CA LYS A 125 13.32 14.32 -12.86
C LYS A 125 12.59 13.47 -11.81
N GLU A 126 12.89 13.70 -10.53
CA GLU A 126 12.21 13.08 -9.39
C GLU A 126 10.71 13.44 -9.37
N VAL A 127 10.38 14.65 -9.83
CA VAL A 127 9.00 15.15 -9.97
C VAL A 127 8.83 15.79 -11.35
N VAL A 128 7.81 15.36 -12.10
CA VAL A 128 7.43 15.97 -13.37
C VAL A 128 5.91 16.10 -13.42
N ILE A 129 5.42 17.33 -13.52
CA ILE A 129 3.98 17.61 -13.69
C ILE A 129 3.68 17.67 -15.19
N VAL A 130 2.86 16.74 -15.67
CA VAL A 130 2.40 16.70 -17.06
C VAL A 130 0.93 17.14 -17.10
N PRO A 131 0.64 18.41 -17.48
CA PRO A 131 -0.74 18.85 -17.61
C PRO A 131 -1.42 18.13 -18.79
N VAL A 132 -2.66 17.72 -18.57
CA VAL A 132 -3.53 17.06 -19.56
C VAL A 132 -4.91 17.71 -19.52
N ARG A 133 -5.61 17.73 -20.65
CA ARG A 133 -6.90 18.43 -20.81
C ARG A 133 -8.10 17.58 -20.43
N ASP A 134 -7.99 16.27 -20.64
CA ASP A 134 -9.05 15.31 -20.39
C ASP A 134 -8.51 13.92 -20.04
N ALA A 135 -9.42 13.02 -19.66
CA ALA A 135 -9.08 11.66 -19.24
C ALA A 135 -8.47 10.81 -20.36
N GLY A 136 -8.87 11.03 -21.62
CA GLY A 136 -8.30 10.31 -22.76
C GLY A 136 -6.85 10.71 -23.00
N GLU A 137 -6.56 12.00 -22.92
CA GLU A 137 -5.18 12.51 -22.96
C GLU A 137 -4.37 11.99 -21.76
N ALA A 138 -4.96 11.93 -20.56
CA ALA A 138 -4.30 11.36 -19.38
C ALA A 138 -3.86 9.90 -19.60
N VAL A 139 -4.76 9.04 -20.10
CA VAL A 139 -4.45 7.64 -20.40
C VAL A 139 -3.37 7.55 -21.48
N HIS A 140 -3.51 8.30 -22.58
CA HIS A 140 -2.55 8.30 -23.67
C HIS A 140 -1.14 8.71 -23.21
N ARG A 141 -1.05 9.81 -22.44
CA ARG A 141 0.22 10.31 -21.91
C ARG A 141 0.82 9.34 -20.89
N THR A 142 0.00 8.69 -20.07
CA THR A 142 0.47 7.67 -19.14
C THR A 142 1.12 6.50 -19.88
N VAL A 143 0.49 5.99 -20.94
CA VAL A 143 1.06 4.91 -21.76
C VAL A 143 2.40 5.33 -22.38
N GLN A 144 2.50 6.54 -22.94
CA GLN A 144 3.76 7.08 -23.48
C GLN A 144 4.84 7.29 -22.41
N LEU A 145 4.47 7.68 -21.20
CA LEU A 145 5.40 7.86 -20.10
C LEU A 145 6.00 6.52 -19.69
N VAL A 146 5.14 5.52 -19.42
CA VAL A 146 5.56 4.19 -18.97
C VAL A 146 6.34 3.44 -20.04
N ALA A 147 5.85 3.41 -21.28
CA ALA A 147 6.44 2.59 -22.32
C ALA A 147 7.71 3.20 -22.95
N ASP A 148 7.78 4.52 -23.04
CA ASP A 148 8.80 5.19 -23.86
C ASP A 148 9.60 6.25 -23.11
N SER A 149 8.94 7.16 -22.39
CA SER A 149 9.59 8.38 -21.87
C SER A 149 10.41 8.12 -20.61
N VAL A 150 9.86 7.41 -19.63
CA VAL A 150 10.55 7.06 -18.37
C VAL A 150 11.77 6.17 -18.64
N PRO A 151 11.66 5.06 -19.41
CA PRO A 151 12.82 4.25 -19.77
C PRO A 151 13.93 5.05 -20.44
N ARG A 152 13.57 5.95 -21.36
CA ARG A 152 14.55 6.80 -22.07
C ARG A 152 15.17 7.87 -21.16
N ALA A 153 14.37 8.48 -20.29
CA ALA A 153 14.75 9.67 -19.55
C ALA A 153 15.57 9.38 -18.29
N ILE A 154 15.28 8.26 -17.62
CA ILE A 154 15.89 7.87 -16.33
C ILE A 154 16.25 6.38 -16.23
N GLY A 155 16.07 5.58 -17.30
CA GLY A 155 16.52 4.18 -17.33
C GLY A 155 15.67 3.19 -16.53
N VAL A 156 14.50 3.60 -16.05
CA VAL A 156 13.58 2.73 -15.30
C VAL A 156 12.67 1.98 -16.28
N SER A 157 12.64 0.66 -16.20
CA SER A 157 11.83 -0.15 -17.12
C SER A 157 10.33 -0.08 -16.80
N PRO A 158 9.44 -0.42 -17.76
CA PRO A 158 8.00 -0.47 -17.51
C PRO A 158 7.61 -1.37 -16.33
N GLU A 159 8.34 -2.47 -16.12
CA GLU A 159 8.08 -3.46 -15.05
C GLU A 159 8.39 -2.89 -13.65
N GLN A 160 9.27 -1.90 -13.58
CA GLN A 160 9.63 -1.17 -12.36
C GLN A 160 8.77 0.09 -12.15
N THR A 161 7.84 0.38 -13.06
CA THR A 161 7.01 1.58 -13.00
C THR A 161 5.60 1.23 -12.50
N GLN A 162 5.17 1.89 -11.42
CA GLN A 162 3.81 1.75 -10.90
C GLN A 162 2.95 2.95 -11.33
N VAL A 163 1.78 2.66 -11.91
CA VAL A 163 0.75 3.67 -12.17
C VAL A 163 -0.28 3.63 -11.05
N ILE A 164 -0.63 4.80 -10.50
CA ILE A 164 -1.62 4.97 -9.43
C ILE A 164 -2.70 5.93 -9.94
N THR A 165 -3.97 5.63 -9.61
CA THR A 165 -5.12 6.48 -9.93
C THR A 165 -6.14 6.41 -8.79
N PRO A 166 -6.95 7.45 -8.52
CA PRO A 166 -7.82 7.51 -7.34
C PRO A 166 -8.93 6.45 -7.27
N GLY A 167 -9.25 5.77 -8.38
CA GLY A 167 -10.33 4.78 -8.38
C GLY A 167 -10.34 3.84 -9.57
N HIS A 168 -11.17 2.80 -9.48
CA HIS A 168 -11.26 1.76 -10.51
C HIS A 168 -12.09 2.18 -11.74
N ALA A 169 -13.17 2.95 -11.51
CA ALA A 169 -14.10 3.36 -12.56
C ALA A 169 -13.70 4.69 -13.20
N GLY A 170 -14.35 5.04 -14.32
CA GLY A 170 -14.14 6.28 -15.04
C GLY A 170 -13.10 6.17 -16.15
N ALA A 171 -13.03 7.21 -16.99
CA ALA A 171 -12.24 7.22 -18.22
C ALA A 171 -10.71 7.20 -17.99
N ALA A 172 -10.24 7.54 -16.78
CA ALA A 172 -8.84 7.41 -16.35
C ALA A 172 -8.69 6.59 -15.05
N GLY A 173 -9.69 5.73 -14.76
CA GLY A 173 -9.60 4.78 -13.65
C GLY A 173 -8.69 3.60 -13.96
N THR A 174 -8.45 2.74 -12.96
CA THR A 174 -7.52 1.60 -13.12
C THR A 174 -7.92 0.69 -14.28
N ARG A 175 -9.22 0.48 -14.53
CA ARG A 175 -9.68 -0.38 -15.63
C ARG A 175 -9.26 0.15 -17.00
N ALA A 176 -9.43 1.45 -17.24
CA ALA A 176 -9.06 2.10 -18.49
C ALA A 176 -7.53 2.12 -18.69
N LEU A 177 -6.79 2.45 -17.64
CA LEU A 177 -5.33 2.46 -17.66
C LEU A 177 -4.73 1.07 -17.87
N ASN A 178 -5.26 0.05 -17.17
CA ASN A 178 -4.80 -1.34 -17.32
C ASN A 178 -5.05 -1.85 -18.74
N ALA A 179 -6.22 -1.59 -19.32
CA ALA A 179 -6.52 -1.98 -20.69
C ALA A 179 -5.54 -1.35 -21.69
N ALA A 180 -5.32 -0.03 -21.60
CA ALA A 180 -4.43 0.70 -22.51
C ALA A 180 -2.95 0.31 -22.34
N LEU A 181 -2.49 0.11 -21.09
CA LEU A 181 -1.12 -0.35 -20.81
C LEU A 181 -0.91 -1.79 -21.28
N LYS A 182 -1.89 -2.69 -21.05
CA LYS A 182 -1.81 -4.07 -21.53
C LYS A 182 -1.73 -4.12 -23.05
N GLU A 183 -2.57 -3.37 -23.77
CA GLU A 183 -2.52 -3.30 -25.23
C GLU A 183 -1.13 -2.87 -25.75
N ARG A 184 -0.46 -1.96 -25.04
CA ARG A 184 0.87 -1.46 -25.42
C ARG A 184 2.03 -2.38 -25.01
N LEU A 185 1.95 -2.98 -23.83
CA LEU A 185 3.08 -3.67 -23.19
C LEU A 185 3.01 -5.19 -23.29
N ASN A 186 1.80 -5.78 -23.22
CA ASN A 186 1.58 -7.22 -23.33
C ASN A 186 0.28 -7.53 -24.10
N PRO A 187 0.24 -7.23 -25.42
CA PRO A 187 -0.94 -7.46 -26.24
C PRO A 187 -1.24 -8.96 -26.31
N GLY A 188 -2.48 -9.32 -26.01
CA GLY A 188 -2.90 -10.70 -25.97
C GLY A 188 -4.42 -10.85 -26.02
N PRO A 189 -4.89 -12.08 -26.26
CA PRO A 189 -6.31 -12.39 -26.40
C PRO A 189 -7.11 -12.28 -25.08
N GLY A 190 -6.47 -12.09 -23.92
CA GLY A 190 -7.13 -12.00 -22.63
C GLY A 190 -7.86 -13.28 -22.23
N ARG A 191 -7.29 -14.45 -22.56
CA ARG A 191 -7.98 -15.76 -22.51
C ARG A 191 -8.52 -16.12 -21.13
N PHE A 192 -7.98 -15.55 -20.06
CA PHE A 192 -8.32 -15.89 -18.69
C PHE A 192 -8.92 -14.71 -17.95
N GLY A 193 -10.18 -14.38 -18.25
CA GLY A 193 -10.85 -13.24 -17.63
C GLY A 193 -10.18 -11.90 -17.96
N GLY A 194 -9.59 -11.77 -19.14
CA GLY A 194 -8.84 -10.58 -19.56
C GLY A 194 -7.33 -10.67 -19.35
N PHE A 195 -6.83 -11.73 -18.69
CA PHE A 195 -5.41 -11.92 -18.43
C PHE A 195 -4.72 -12.89 -19.42
N ASP A 196 -3.44 -12.64 -19.67
CA ASP A 196 -2.51 -13.47 -20.44
C ASP A 196 -1.17 -13.65 -19.68
N PRO A 197 -0.38 -14.70 -19.98
CA PRO A 197 0.98 -14.83 -19.44
C PRO A 197 1.82 -13.57 -19.68
N GLY A 198 2.59 -13.18 -18.67
CA GLY A 198 3.36 -11.94 -18.66
C GLY A 198 2.62 -10.71 -18.11
N ASP A 199 1.30 -10.80 -17.89
CA ASP A 199 0.56 -9.68 -17.30
C ASP A 199 0.98 -9.43 -15.86
N ARG A 200 1.24 -8.16 -15.55
CA ARG A 200 1.40 -7.67 -14.18
C ARG A 200 0.03 -7.53 -13.53
N VAL A 201 -0.13 -8.10 -12.35
CA VAL A 201 -1.41 -8.14 -11.63
C VAL A 201 -1.24 -7.76 -10.17
N VAL A 202 -2.33 -7.29 -9.58
CA VAL A 202 -2.46 -7.12 -8.13
C VAL A 202 -3.53 -8.10 -7.66
N TYR A 203 -3.17 -8.97 -6.72
CA TYR A 203 -4.07 -9.90 -6.07
C TYR A 203 -4.38 -9.42 -4.64
N THR A 204 -5.67 -9.30 -4.34
CA THR A 204 -6.15 -8.86 -3.02
C THR A 204 -6.82 -10.05 -2.31
N PRO A 205 -6.06 -10.88 -1.56
CA PRO A 205 -6.63 -12.05 -0.88
C PRO A 205 -7.60 -11.69 0.25
N ALA A 206 -7.44 -10.51 0.84
CA ALA A 206 -8.25 -9.96 1.92
C ALA A 206 -8.24 -8.42 1.84
N PRO A 207 -9.24 -7.71 2.40
CA PRO A 207 -9.23 -6.25 2.50
C PRO A 207 -7.92 -5.73 3.10
N GLY A 208 -7.40 -4.63 2.55
CA GLY A 208 -6.14 -4.01 2.99
C GLY A 208 -4.86 -4.77 2.61
N ARG A 209 -4.95 -5.96 2.00
CA ARG A 209 -3.77 -6.73 1.56
C ARG A 209 -3.72 -6.79 0.05
N ALA A 210 -2.71 -6.17 -0.56
CA ALA A 210 -2.45 -6.21 -1.99
C ALA A 210 -1.11 -6.90 -2.25
N LEU A 211 -1.11 -7.92 -3.11
CA LEU A 211 0.08 -8.66 -3.53
C LEU A 211 0.30 -8.43 -5.01
N THR A 212 1.45 -7.89 -5.38
CA THR A 212 1.84 -7.77 -6.79
C THR A 212 2.41 -9.08 -7.32
N GLY A 213 2.16 -9.38 -8.58
CA GLY A 213 2.72 -10.56 -9.23
C GLY A 213 2.63 -10.49 -10.75
N THR A 214 3.12 -11.53 -11.40
CA THR A 214 3.07 -11.71 -12.84
C THR A 214 2.35 -13.02 -13.17
N VAL A 215 1.45 -12.99 -14.14
CA VAL A 215 0.78 -14.20 -14.63
C VAL A 215 1.80 -15.10 -15.33
N VAL A 216 1.98 -16.31 -14.84
CA VAL A 216 2.86 -17.32 -15.45
C VAL A 216 2.08 -18.19 -16.42
N SER A 217 0.92 -18.65 -15.97
CA SER A 217 0.03 -19.52 -16.74
C SER A 217 -1.37 -19.48 -16.16
N ALA A 218 -2.30 -20.11 -16.87
CA ALA A 218 -3.62 -20.38 -16.33
C ALA A 218 -4.13 -21.72 -16.84
N ASP A 219 -4.84 -22.42 -15.96
CA ASP A 219 -5.36 -23.76 -16.19
C ASP A 219 -6.79 -23.86 -15.65
N ALA A 220 -7.32 -25.09 -15.55
CA ALA A 220 -8.67 -25.32 -15.04
C ALA A 220 -8.85 -24.91 -13.56
N GLU A 221 -7.77 -24.88 -12.77
CA GLU A 221 -7.80 -24.52 -11.35
C GLU A 221 -7.74 -23.00 -11.15
N GLY A 222 -7.14 -22.24 -12.06
CA GLY A 222 -7.15 -20.78 -12.03
C GLY A 222 -5.91 -20.12 -12.65
N LEU A 223 -5.66 -18.87 -12.23
CA LEU A 223 -4.47 -18.11 -12.62
C LEU A 223 -3.29 -18.47 -11.72
N ARG A 224 -2.15 -18.84 -12.31
CA ARG A 224 -0.88 -19.03 -11.61
C ARG A 224 -0.08 -17.74 -11.70
N LEU A 225 0.25 -17.17 -10.55
CA LEU A 225 1.05 -15.95 -10.46
C LEU A 225 2.38 -16.22 -9.78
N GLU A 226 3.39 -15.45 -10.15
CA GLU A 226 4.69 -15.40 -9.51
C GLU A 226 4.94 -13.97 -9.02
N GLY A 227 5.22 -13.83 -7.72
CA GLY A 227 5.51 -12.54 -7.09
C GLY A 227 6.54 -12.70 -5.98
N ASP A 228 6.76 -11.64 -5.21
CA ASP A 228 7.83 -11.57 -4.22
C ASP A 228 7.66 -12.60 -3.09
N GLY A 229 6.43 -13.05 -2.82
CA GLY A 229 6.10 -14.11 -1.86
C GLY A 229 6.08 -15.53 -2.45
N GLY A 230 6.56 -15.73 -3.68
CA GLY A 230 6.57 -17.00 -4.37
C GLY A 230 5.36 -17.23 -5.28
N ARG A 231 5.08 -18.51 -5.58
CA ARG A 231 4.00 -18.90 -6.49
C ARG A 231 2.66 -18.90 -5.77
N MET A 232 1.67 -18.26 -6.37
CA MET A 232 0.30 -18.20 -5.86
C MET A 232 -0.70 -18.64 -6.93
N THR A 233 -1.83 -19.18 -6.49
CA THR A 233 -2.94 -19.56 -7.38
C THR A 233 -4.16 -18.75 -7.01
N VAL A 234 -4.72 -18.05 -7.99
CA VAL A 234 -5.99 -17.33 -7.86
C VAL A 234 -7.09 -18.20 -8.47
N PRO A 235 -8.05 -18.71 -7.67
CA PRO A 235 -9.14 -19.53 -8.17
C PRO A 235 -9.97 -18.83 -9.23
N ARG A 236 -10.44 -19.57 -10.23
CA ARG A 236 -11.15 -19.04 -11.41
C ARG A 236 -12.34 -18.14 -11.05
N GLU A 237 -13.09 -18.50 -10.02
CA GLU A 237 -14.24 -17.75 -9.52
C GLU A 237 -13.87 -16.36 -9.00
N ARG A 238 -12.66 -16.21 -8.43
CA ARG A 238 -12.17 -14.91 -7.96
C ARG A 238 -11.65 -14.04 -9.10
N VAL A 239 -11.11 -14.66 -10.16
CA VAL A 239 -10.68 -13.94 -11.38
C VAL A 239 -11.87 -13.26 -12.05
N ALA A 240 -12.99 -13.96 -12.18
CA ALA A 240 -14.19 -13.44 -12.83
C ALA A 240 -14.88 -12.30 -12.05
N ALA A 241 -14.67 -12.23 -10.73
CA ALA A 241 -15.25 -11.19 -9.88
C ALA A 241 -14.42 -9.89 -9.83
N GLY A 242 -13.13 -9.96 -10.21
CA GLY A 242 -12.20 -8.82 -10.15
C GLY A 242 -11.96 -8.12 -11.49
N ALA A 243 -12.44 -8.67 -12.61
CA ALA A 243 -12.34 -8.09 -13.95
C ALA A 243 -13.35 -6.94 -14.17
#